data_AF-A0A380U7G5-F1
#
_entry.id   AF-A0A380U7G5-F1
#
_cell.length_a   1.000
_cell.length_b   1.000
_cell.length_c   1.000
_cell.angle_alpha   90.00
_cell.angle_beta   90.00
_cell.angle_gamma   90.00
#
_symmetry.space_group_name_H-M   'P 1'
#
loop_
_entity.id
_entity.type
_entity.pdbx_description
1 polymer ?
#
loop_
_entity_poly.entity_id
_entity_poly.type
_entity_poly.pdbx_seq_one_letter_code
_entity_poly.pdbx_strand_id
1 'polypeptide(L)'
;MKAEQYQGKVKQYNADKGFGFISSPEGEVFFHISDFPADSGEPKRNERVKFNVVENGDRYKAIKIERVEDNSAKAKKSKVSSHNKSITTDLLSNFRR
;
A
#
# COMPACT_ATOMS: atom_id res chain seq x y z
N MET A 1 -1.65 24.56 -11.24
CA MET A 1 -2.16 23.28 -10.73
C MET A 1 -1.37 22.93 -9.49
N LYS A 2 -1.97 23.01 -8.30
CA LYS A 2 -1.32 22.53 -7.08
C LYS A 2 -1.53 21.03 -7.02
N ALA A 3 -0.45 20.28 -6.95
CA ALA A 3 -0.50 18.87 -6.60
C ALA A 3 -0.02 18.82 -5.16
N GLU A 4 -0.94 18.65 -4.22
CA GLU A 4 -0.59 18.55 -2.81
C GLU A 4 -0.14 17.13 -2.51
N GLN A 5 0.95 17.01 -1.76
CA GLN A 5 1.57 15.72 -1.46
C GLN A 5 0.94 15.14 -0.20
N TYR A 6 0.33 13.96 -0.34
CA TYR A 6 -0.32 13.23 0.72
C TYR A 6 0.37 11.90 0.97
N GLN A 7 0.08 11.33 2.14
CA GLN A 7 0.51 10.00 2.53
C GLN A 7 -0.71 9.17 2.87
N GLY A 8 -0.65 7.89 2.54
CA GLY A 8 -1.78 6.99 2.74
C GLY A 8 -1.37 5.54 2.65
N LYS A 9 -2.37 4.68 2.69
CA LYS A 9 -2.19 3.23 2.60
C LYS A 9 -3.04 2.67 1.47
N VAL A 10 -2.46 1.78 0.66
CA VAL A 10 -3.21 1.09 -0.39
C VAL A 10 -4.32 0.26 0.25
N LYS A 11 -5.57 0.66 0.07
CA LYS A 11 -6.74 -0.04 0.63
C LYS A 11 -7.07 -1.28 -0.18
N GLN A 12 -7.00 -1.14 -1.50
CA GLN A 12 -7.28 -2.19 -2.46
C GLN A 12 -6.49 -1.93 -3.75
N TYR A 13 -5.99 -3.00 -4.35
CA TYR A 13 -5.37 -2.98 -5.67
C TYR A 13 -5.88 -4.20 -6.45
N ASN A 14 -6.27 -3.99 -7.70
CA ASN A 14 -6.68 -5.03 -8.61
C ASN A 14 -5.64 -5.18 -9.73
N ALA A 15 -4.83 -6.23 -9.64
CA ALA A 15 -3.77 -6.53 -10.61
C ALA A 15 -4.31 -6.80 -12.02
N ASP A 16 -5.46 -7.47 -12.13
CA ASP A 16 -6.11 -7.76 -13.42
C ASP A 16 -6.46 -6.50 -14.20
N LYS A 17 -6.92 -5.47 -13.48
CA LYS A 17 -7.34 -4.21 -14.08
C LYS A 17 -6.29 -3.10 -14.01
N GLY A 18 -5.20 -3.30 -13.27
CA GLY A 18 -4.13 -2.32 -13.10
C GLY A 18 -4.56 -1.03 -12.37
N PHE A 19 -5.55 -1.08 -11.48
CA PHE A 19 -5.97 0.09 -10.71
C PHE A 19 -6.17 -0.23 -9.23
N GLY A 20 -6.15 0.80 -8.39
CA GLY A 20 -6.43 0.65 -6.97
C GLY A 20 -6.87 1.94 -6.30
N PHE A 21 -7.05 1.83 -4.98
CA PHE A 21 -7.45 2.92 -4.11
C PHE A 21 -6.51 3.04 -2.93
N ILE A 22 -6.10 4.27 -2.63
CA ILE A 22 -5.30 4.62 -1.46
C ILE A 22 -6.22 5.32 -0.46
N SER A 23 -6.21 4.83 0.78
CA SER A 23 -6.87 5.51 1.89
C SER A 23 -5.95 6.61 2.41
N SER A 24 -6.43 7.85 2.33
CA SER A 24 -5.80 9.05 2.87
C SER A 24 -6.70 9.64 3.97
N PRO A 25 -6.21 10.57 4.80
CA PRO A 25 -7.04 11.27 5.78
C PRO A 25 -8.12 12.16 5.14
N GLU A 26 -7.95 12.58 3.88
CA GLU A 26 -8.96 13.35 3.15
C GLU A 26 -10.01 12.46 2.47
N GLY A 27 -9.71 11.17 2.26
CA GLY A 27 -10.64 10.23 1.66
C GLY A 27 -9.96 9.12 0.86
N GLU A 28 -10.72 8.55 -0.07
CA GLU A 28 -10.24 7.50 -0.95
C GLU A 28 -9.75 8.11 -2.26
N VAL A 29 -8.48 7.87 -2.57
CA VAL A 29 -7.83 8.42 -3.75
C VAL A 29 -7.59 7.32 -4.77
N PHE A 30 -8.09 7.51 -5.98
CA PHE A 30 -7.92 6.57 -7.08
C PHE A 30 -6.51 6.66 -7.66
N PHE A 31 -5.91 5.50 -7.96
CA PHE A 31 -4.64 5.43 -8.67
C PHE A 31 -4.63 4.37 -9.77
N HIS A 32 -3.80 4.61 -10.79
CA HIS A 32 -3.52 3.66 -11.87
C HIS A 32 -2.12 3.07 -11.70
N ILE A 33 -1.90 1.82 -12.13
CA ILE A 33 -0.58 1.16 -12.11
C ILE A 33 0.46 1.94 -12.92
N SER A 34 0.04 2.68 -13.94
CA SER A 34 0.92 3.55 -14.74
C SER A 34 1.46 4.76 -13.97
N ASP A 35 0.71 5.24 -12.97
CA ASP A 35 1.14 6.32 -12.07
C ASP A 35 1.94 5.75 -10.88
N PHE A 36 2.01 4.42 -10.76
CA PHE A 36 2.71 3.70 -9.72
C PHE A 36 4.13 3.32 -10.18
N PRO A 37 5.15 3.38 -9.31
CA PRO A 37 6.53 3.10 -9.69
C PRO A 37 6.69 1.60 -9.97
N ALA A 38 6.87 1.26 -11.24
CA ALA A 38 7.08 -0.11 -11.70
C ALA A 38 8.37 -0.75 -11.20
N ASP A 39 9.35 0.08 -10.80
CA ASP A 39 10.67 -0.36 -10.29
C ASP A 39 10.57 -1.25 -9.05
N SER A 40 9.54 -1.04 -8.22
CA SER A 40 9.27 -1.85 -7.03
C SER A 40 8.19 -2.93 -7.24
N GLY A 41 7.67 -3.08 -8.46
CA GLY A 41 6.60 -4.03 -8.79
C GLY A 41 5.21 -3.56 -8.39
N GLU A 42 4.26 -4.51 -8.31
CA GLU A 42 2.84 -4.22 -8.15
C GLU A 42 2.46 -3.76 -6.72
N PRO A 43 1.58 -2.75 -6.57
CA PRO A 43 1.15 -2.23 -5.26
C PRO A 43 0.54 -3.32 -4.39
N LYS A 44 0.95 -3.35 -3.12
CA LYS A 44 0.42 -4.32 -2.15
C LYS A 44 -0.65 -3.69 -1.28
N ARG A 45 -1.68 -4.48 -0.94
CA ARG A 45 -2.69 -4.06 0.04
C ARG A 45 -2.03 -3.76 1.39
N ASN A 46 -2.47 -2.68 2.04
CA ASN A 46 -1.92 -2.11 3.29
C ASN A 46 -0.50 -1.53 3.18
N GLU A 47 0.04 -1.37 1.98
CA GLU A 47 1.34 -0.72 1.78
C GLU A 47 1.24 0.79 1.96
N ARG A 48 2.24 1.38 2.63
CA ARG A 48 2.33 2.83 2.83
C ARG A 48 2.97 3.47 1.62
N VAL A 49 2.29 4.49 1.11
CA VAL A 49 2.70 5.19 -0.11
C VAL A 49 2.50 6.68 0.08
N LYS A 50 3.44 7.45 -0.49
CA LYS A 50 3.35 8.89 -0.66
C LYS A 50 2.93 9.15 -2.09
N PHE A 51 2.04 10.12 -2.29
CA PHE A 51 1.51 10.40 -3.61
C PHE A 51 1.08 11.85 -3.66
N ASN A 52 1.01 12.40 -4.86
CA ASN A 52 0.46 13.72 -5.05
C ASN A 52 -1.00 13.59 -5.48
N VAL A 53 -1.89 14.26 -4.76
CA VAL A 53 -3.30 14.34 -5.14
C VAL A 53 -3.47 15.50 -6.12
N VAL A 54 -4.13 15.20 -7.24
CA VAL A 54 -4.62 16.21 -8.16
C VAL A 54 -6.14 16.11 -8.20
N GLU A 55 -6.78 17.26 -8.03
CA GLU A 55 -8.22 17.41 -8.20
C GLU A 55 -8.54 17.40 -9.69
N ASN A 56 -9.33 16.43 -10.13
CA ASN A 56 -9.75 16.28 -11.52
C ASN A 56 -11.28 16.33 -11.60
N GLY A 57 -11.83 17.53 -11.39
CA GLY A 57 -13.27 17.74 -11.21
C GLY A 57 -13.74 17.16 -9.89
N ASP A 58 -14.78 16.33 -9.91
CA ASP A 58 -15.39 15.71 -8.72
C ASP A 58 -14.57 14.57 -8.09
N ARG A 59 -13.36 14.27 -8.59
CA ARG A 59 -12.56 13.12 -8.15
C ARG A 59 -11.10 13.45 -7.90
N TYR A 60 -10.55 12.83 -6.86
CA TYR A 60 -9.13 12.88 -6.52
C TYR A 60 -8.36 11.75 -7.21
N LYS A 61 -7.34 12.13 -7.97
CA LYS A 61 -6.41 11.19 -8.61
C LYS A 61 -5.03 11.30 -7.96
N ALA A 62 -4.47 10.16 -7.57
CA ALA A 62 -3.09 10.06 -7.14
C ALA A 62 -2.16 9.98 -8.36
N ILE A 63 -1.13 10.83 -8.37
CA ILE A 63 -0.04 10.84 -9.35
C ILE A 63 1.30 10.84 -8.62
N LYS A 64 2.39 10.51 -9.35
CA LYS A 64 3.75 10.47 -8.79
C LYS A 64 3.79 9.69 -7.47
N ILE A 65 3.33 8.45 -7.51
CA ILE A 65 3.27 7.63 -6.31
C ILE A 65 4.69 7.16 -5.98
N GLU A 66 5.04 7.16 -4.71
CA GLU A 66 6.32 6.69 -4.19
C GLU A 66 6.03 5.77 -3.02
N ARG A 67 6.63 4.58 -3.04
CA ARG A 67 6.54 3.67 -1.89
C ARG A 67 7.36 4.26 -0.75
N VAL A 68 6.68 4.51 0.37
CA VAL A 68 7.37 4.84 1.61
C VAL A 68 7.58 3.52 2.31
N GLU A 69 8.73 2.90 2.05
CA GLU A 69 9.22 1.88 2.95
C GLU A 69 9.36 2.55 4.33
N ASP A 70 8.67 2.02 5.35
CA ASP A 70 9.03 2.32 6.72
C ASP A 70 10.51 1.95 6.86
N ASN A 71 11.37 2.96 6.92
CA ASN A 71 12.79 2.78 7.18
C ASN A 71 13.06 2.20 8.59
N SER A 72 12.07 1.60 9.26
CA SER A 72 12.30 0.72 10.41
C SER A 72 13.05 -0.56 10.05
N ALA A 73 13.23 -0.89 8.75
CA ALA A 73 14.06 -2.03 8.33
C ALA A 73 15.49 -1.66 7.89
N LYS A 74 15.79 -0.40 7.51
CA LYS A 74 17.17 -0.02 7.12
C LYS A 74 18.07 0.41 8.29
N ALA A 75 17.53 0.43 9.51
CA ALA A 75 18.31 0.37 10.75
C ALA A 75 18.33 -1.03 11.41
N LYS A 76 17.93 -2.10 10.71
CA LYS A 76 18.17 -3.49 11.14
C LYS A 76 18.62 -4.42 10.01
N LYS A 77 19.85 -4.24 9.53
CA LYS A 77 20.73 -5.41 9.38
C LYS A 77 21.09 -5.90 10.79
N SER A 78 20.13 -6.54 11.46
CA SER A 78 20.31 -7.51 12.55
C SER A 78 18.97 -7.76 13.24
N LYS A 79 18.54 -9.02 13.20
CA LYS A 79 17.65 -9.64 14.21
C LYS A 79 16.15 -9.31 14.15
N VAL A 80 15.44 -9.78 13.11
CA VAL A 80 14.11 -10.43 13.25
C VAL A 80 13.92 -11.44 12.10
N SER A 81 14.66 -12.54 12.15
CA SER A 81 14.29 -13.79 11.50
C SER A 81 13.89 -14.74 12.62
N SER A 82 12.63 -14.68 13.06
CA SER A 82 11.94 -15.73 13.84
C SER A 82 10.61 -15.18 14.35
N HIS A 83 9.57 -16.01 14.34
CA HIS A 83 8.19 -15.80 14.85
C HIS A 83 7.13 -15.33 13.85
N ASN A 84 6.99 -16.00 12.70
CA ASN A 84 5.68 -16.07 12.02
C ASN A 84 5.44 -17.45 11.37
N LYS A 85 5.93 -18.53 12.00
CA LYS A 85 5.65 -19.91 11.58
C LYS A 85 4.66 -20.66 12.49
N SER A 86 4.16 -20.04 13.56
CA SER A 86 3.43 -20.76 14.62
C SER A 86 1.95 -20.38 14.78
N ILE A 87 1.41 -19.42 14.02
CA ILE A 87 0.01 -18.98 14.24
C ILE A 87 -1.00 -19.81 13.42
N THR A 88 -0.60 -20.51 12.36
CA THR A 88 -1.55 -21.23 11.49
C THR A 88 -1.83 -22.67 11.91
N THR A 89 -0.99 -23.28 12.75
CA THR A 89 -1.18 -24.69 13.13
C THR A 89 -2.15 -24.85 14.31
N ASP A 90 -2.22 -23.87 15.22
CA ASP A 90 -3.11 -23.92 16.38
C ASP A 90 -4.56 -23.48 16.11
N LEU A 91 -4.82 -22.78 15.00
CA LEU A 91 -6.20 -22.41 14.61
C LEU A 91 -6.94 -23.49 13.82
N LEU A 92 -6.24 -24.46 13.21
CA LEU A 92 -6.86 -25.52 12.40
C LEU A 92 -7.19 -26.80 13.19
N SER A 93 -6.56 -26.99 14.34
CA SER A 93 -6.76 -28.15 15.22
C SER A 93 -8.02 -28.06 16.08
N ASN A 94 -8.63 -26.87 16.22
CA ASN A 94 -9.81 -26.66 17.07
C ASN A 94 -11.16 -26.86 16.35
N PHE A 95 -11.16 -27.30 15.08
CA PHE A 95 -12.37 -27.53 14.28
C PHE A 95 -12.65 -29.02 13.98
N ARG A 96 -11.94 -29.94 14.66
CA ARG A 96 -12.29 -31.37 14.65
C ARG A 96 -12.40 -31.89 16.07
N ARG A 97 -13.56 -31.67 16.68
CA ARG A 97 -14.17 -32.65 17.59
C ARG A 97 -15.68 -32.50 17.58
#